data_AF-A0A0E9S506-F1
#
_entry.id   AF-A0A0E9S506-F1
#
_cell.length_a   1.000
_cell.length_b   1.000
_cell.length_c   1.000
_cell.angle_alpha   90.00
_cell.angle_beta   90.00
_cell.angle_gamma   90.00
#
_symmetry.space_group_name_H-M   'P 1'
#
loop_
_entity.id
_entity.type
_entity.pdbx_description
1 polymer ?
#
loop_
_entity_poly.entity_id
_entity_poly.type
_entity_poly.pdbx_seq_one_letter_code
_entity_poly.pdbx_strand_id
1 'polypeptide(L)' 'MFLECIKFINEMRTGPFAEHSNQLWNISAVPTWSKVNQGLVRMYKAECLEKFPVIQHFKFGSLLSIQPVKP' A
#
# COMPACT_ATOMS: atom_id res chain seq x y z
N MET A 1 6.09 -12.72 -3.33
CA MET A 1 5.93 -11.27 -3.08
C MET A 1 5.36 -10.95 -1.69
N PHE A 2 4.07 -11.12 -1.39
CA PHE A 2 3.48 -10.65 -0.10
C PHE A 2 4.20 -11.23 1.14
N LEU A 3 4.34 -12.56 1.22
CA LEU A 3 5.01 -13.21 2.36
C LEU A 3 6.50 -12.89 2.44
N GLU A 4 7.16 -12.59 1.32
CA GLU A 4 8.57 -12.16 1.31
C GLU A 4 8.72 -10.75 1.91
N CYS A 5 7.77 -9.83 1.64
CA CYS A 5 7.74 -8.53 2.30
C CYS A 5 7.53 -8.67 3.82
N ILE A 6 6.66 -9.59 4.27
CA ILE A 6 6.48 -9.87 5.70
C ILE A 6 7.77 -10.44 6.32
N LYS A 7 8.44 -11.36 5.63
CA LYS A 7 9.73 -11.89 6.06
C LYS A 7 10.78 -10.77 6.21
N PHE A 8 10.90 -9.90 5.21
CA PHE A 8 11.81 -8.74 5.27
C PHE A 8 11.51 -7.82 6.45
N ILE A 9 10.23 -7.53 6.75
CA ILE A 9 9.85 -6.72 7.91
C ILE A 9 10.32 -7.36 9.22
N ASN A 10 10.14 -8.68 9.39
CA ASN A 10 10.61 -9.41 10.58
C ASN A 10 12.13 -9.45 10.71
N GLU A 11 12.87 -9.37 9.61
CA GLU A 11 14.34 -9.26 9.62
C GLU A 11 14.80 -7.83 10.00
N MET A 12 14.03 -6.80 9.64
CA MET A 12 14.39 -5.39 9.85
C MET A 12 13.91 -4.80 11.18
N ARG A 13 12.88 -5.38 11.80
CA ARG A 13 12.26 -4.87 13.03
C ARG A 13 12.27 -5.95 14.09
N THR A 14 12.58 -5.55 15.32
CA THR A 14 12.61 -6.44 16.48
C THR A 14 11.37 -6.26 17.35
N GLY A 15 10.94 -7.33 18.02
CA GLY A 15 9.79 -7.32 18.94
C GLY A 15 8.52 -7.92 18.31
N PRO A 16 7.38 -7.86 19.01
CA PRO A 16 6.13 -8.42 18.51
C PRO A 16 5.64 -7.70 17.25
N PHE A 17 5.21 -8.46 16.23
CA PHE A 17 4.74 -7.91 14.96
C PHE A 17 3.59 -6.91 15.12
N ALA A 18 2.69 -7.16 16.08
CA ALA A 18 1.58 -6.28 16.40
C ALA A 18 2.04 -4.88 16.84
N GLU A 19 3.20 -4.75 17.48
CA GLU A 19 3.72 -3.47 18.00
C GLU A 19 4.39 -2.65 16.89
N HIS A 20 5.23 -3.28 16.07
CA HIS A 20 6.00 -2.56 15.03
C HIS A 20 5.30 -2.53 13.67
N SER A 21 4.22 -3.30 13.47
CA SER A 21 3.51 -3.42 12.19
C SER A 21 2.00 -3.62 12.38
N ASN A 22 1.41 -2.88 13.32
CA ASN A 22 0.01 -2.96 13.73
C ASN A 22 -1.00 -2.91 12.56
N GLN A 23 -0.78 -2.08 11.53
CA GLN A 23 -1.69 -2.03 10.37
C GLN A 23 -1.73 -3.38 9.62
N LEU A 24 -0.56 -3.99 9.38
CA LEU A 24 -0.47 -5.30 8.73
C LEU A 24 -0.98 -6.41 9.65
N TRP A 25 -0.77 -6.28 10.95
CA TRP A 25 -1.35 -7.19 11.95
C TRP A 25 -2.87 -7.19 11.87
N ASN A 26 -3.52 -6.02 11.88
CA ASN A 26 -4.98 -5.92 11.75
C ASN A 26 -5.49 -6.49 10.40
N ILE A 27 -4.73 -6.29 9.32
CA ILE A 27 -5.06 -6.85 8.00
C ILE A 27 -5.01 -8.38 8.01
N SER A 28 -4.15 -9.00 8.83
CA SER A 28 -4.07 -10.46 8.93
C SER A 28 -5.35 -11.11 9.47
N ALA A 29 -6.20 -10.35 10.18
CA ALA A 29 -7.50 -10.82 10.65
C ALA A 29 -8.59 -10.80 9.56
N VAL A 30 -8.31 -10.24 8.38
CA VAL A 30 -9.26 -10.22 7.25
C VAL A 30 -9.39 -11.63 6.67
N PRO A 31 -10.60 -12.19 6.54
CA PRO A 31 -10.81 -13.64 6.39
C PRO A 31 -10.43 -14.20 5.02
N THR A 32 -10.26 -13.35 3.99
CA THR A 32 -9.91 -13.82 2.65
C THR A 32 -8.93 -12.87 1.96
N TRP A 33 -8.04 -13.44 1.15
CA TRP A 33 -7.12 -12.66 0.31
C TRP A 33 -7.83 -11.71 -0.66
N SER A 34 -9.02 -12.08 -1.15
CA SER A 34 -9.83 -11.19 -1.99
C SER A 34 -10.24 -9.92 -1.25
N LYS A 35 -10.66 -10.03 0.01
CA LYS A 35 -10.99 -8.86 0.85
C LYS A 35 -9.74 -8.06 1.22
N VAL A 36 -8.61 -8.72 1.51
CA VAL A 36 -7.31 -8.07 1.73
C VAL A 36 -6.96 -7.21 0.51
N ASN A 37 -7.00 -7.78 -0.70
CA ASN A 37 -6.68 -7.05 -1.93
C ASN A 37 -7.61 -5.85 -2.16
N GLN A 38 -8.92 -6.04 -2.00
CA GLN A 38 -9.89 -4.93 -2.14
C GLN A 38 -9.61 -3.80 -1.14
N GLY A 39 -9.31 -4.14 0.11
CA GLY A 39 -8.95 -3.17 1.15
C GLY A 39 -7.65 -2.42 0.81
N LEU A 40 -6.61 -3.17 0.43
CA LEU A 40 -5.29 -2.60 0.09
C LEU A 40 -5.35 -1.70 -1.16
N VAL A 41 -6.15 -2.03 -2.17
CA VAL A 41 -6.35 -1.17 -3.35
C VAL A 41 -7.02 0.15 -2.96
N ARG A 42 -8.04 0.12 -2.08
CA ARG A 42 -8.68 1.35 -1.58
C ARG A 42 -7.72 2.18 -0.73
N MET A 43 -6.98 1.52 0.17
CA MET A 43 -5.99 2.17 1.01
C MET A 43 -4.85 2.78 0.18
N TYR A 44 -4.40 2.12 -0.88
CA TYR A 44 -3.37 2.64 -1.78
C TYR A 44 -3.84 3.91 -2.50
N LYS A 45 -5.10 3.95 -2.95
CA LYS A 45 -5.67 5.18 -3.52
C LYS A 45 -5.64 6.32 -2.50
N ALA A 46 -6.20 6.11 -1.31
CA ALA A 46 -6.33 7.15 -0.29
C ALA A 46 -4.99 7.60 0.30
N GLU A 47 -4.09 6.65 0.62
CA GLU A 47 -2.87 6.93 1.38
C GLU A 47 -1.62 7.14 0.50
N CYS A 48 -1.71 6.87 -0.80
CA CYS A 48 -0.60 7.08 -1.73
C CYS A 48 -1.01 8.01 -2.88
N LEU A 49 -1.98 7.62 -3.70
CA LEU A 49 -2.32 8.36 -4.92
C LEU A 49 -3.01 9.70 -4.65
N GLU A 50 -3.88 9.75 -3.64
CA GLU A 50 -4.67 10.93 -3.27
C GLU A 50 -4.00 11.74 -2.13
N LYS A 51 -2.82 11.31 -1.67
CA LYS A 51 -2.09 11.96 -0.58
C LYS A 51 -1.01 12.88 -1.13
N PHE A 52 -1.28 14.20 -1.12
CA PHE A 52 -0.38 15.20 -1.73
C PHE A 52 1.10 15.05 -1.34
N PRO A 53 1.47 14.91 -0.05
CA PRO A 53 2.87 14.74 0.32
C PRO A 53 3.57 13.52 -0.30
N VAL A 54 2.79 12.49 -0.69
CA VAL A 54 3.29 11.27 -1.33
C VAL A 54 3.33 11.45 -2.85
N ILE A 55 2.22 11.88 -3.45
CA ILE A 55 2.07 11.91 -4.92
C ILE A 55 2.76 13.11 -5.58
N GLN A 56 3.14 14.16 -4.84
CA GLN A 56 3.75 15.39 -5.38
C GLN A 56 4.99 15.16 -6.25
N HIS A 57 5.66 14.01 -6.10
CA HIS A 57 6.86 13.66 -6.87
C HIS A 57 6.57 12.88 -8.16
N PHE A 58 5.30 12.57 -8.46
CA PHE A 58 4.91 11.88 -9.69
C PHE A 58 5.19 12.76 -10.90
N LYS A 59 5.93 12.23 -11.88
CA LYS A 59 6.30 12.95 -13.09
C LYS A 59 5.29 12.68 -14.20
N PHE A 60 4.90 13.73 -14.90
CA PHE A 60 4.04 13.64 -16.07
C PHE A 60 4.85 13.91 -17.34
N GLY A 61 4.52 13.18 -18.40
CA GLY A 61 5.19 13.24 -19.69
C GLY A 61 4.26 12.80 -20.81
N SER A 62 4.81 12.41 -21.96
CA SER A 62 3.99 11.96 -23.10
C SER A 62 3.29 10.62 -22.85
N LEU A 63 3.93 9.70 -22.12
CA LEU A 63 3.37 8.37 -21.81
C LEU A 63 2.36 8.42 -20.66
N LEU A 64 2.64 9.24 -19.63
CA LEU A 64 1.79 9.44 -18.46
C LEU A 64 1.41 10.91 -18.41
N SER A 65 0.38 11.25 -19.19
CA SER A 65 -0.06 12.63 -19.37
C SER A 65 -0.86 13.13 -18.17
N ILE A 66 -0.68 14.41 -17.84
CA ILE A 66 -1.53 15.14 -16.88
C ILE A 66 -2.85 15.62 -17.53
N GLN A 67 -2.96 15.50 -18.86
CA GLN A 67 -4.17 15.92 -19.56
C GLN A 67 -5.37 15.06 -19.12
N PRO A 68 -6.59 15.63 -19.10
CA PRO A 68 -7.79 14.89 -18.74
C PRO A 68 -7.92 13.59 -19.55
N VAL A 69 -8.34 12.52 -18.87
CA VAL A 69 -8.56 11.23 -19.52
C VAL A 69 -9.64 11.37 -20.60
N LYS A 70 -9.39 10.80 -21.77
CA LYS A 70 -10.40 10.70 -22.82
C LYS A 70 -11.42 9.62 -22.39
N PRO A 71 -12.72 9.83 -22.65
CA PRO A 71 -13.73 8.79 -22.43
C PRO A 71 -13.39 7.47 -23.12
#